data_AF-A0ABD4RBU7-F1
#
_entry.id   AF-A0ABD4RBU7-F1
#
_cell.length_a   1.000
_cell.length_b   1.000
_cell.length_c   1.000
_cell.angle_alpha   90.00
_cell.angle_beta   90.00
_cell.angle_gamma   90.00
#
_symmetry.space_group_name_H-M   'P 1'
#
loop_
_entity.id
_entity.type
_entity.pdbx_description
1 polymer ?
#
loop_
_entity_poly.entity_id
_entity_poly.type
_entity_poly.pdbx_seq_one_letter_code
_entity_poly.pdbx_strand_id
1 'polypeptide(L)'
;MKEIVQTESFRRWEQNLKDRRAKTIIASRLFRLANGLAGDVKPVGEGISELRIHFGPGYRIYFKDQGNYIIVLLCGGDKSSQARDILMEKNAEQCIPMAGVNEHA
;
A
#
# COMPACT_ATOMS: atom_id res chain seq x y z
N MET A 1 1.78 -16.65 0.66
CA MET A 1 1.24 -15.40 0.07
C MET A 1 0.78 -14.54 1.23
N LYS A 2 1.22 -13.28 1.29
CA LYS A 2 0.81 -12.33 2.33
C LYS A 2 -0.61 -11.84 2.06
N GLU A 3 -1.35 -11.55 3.12
CA GLU A 3 -2.68 -10.96 3.02
C GLU A 3 -2.57 -9.46 2.75
N ILE A 4 -3.35 -8.95 1.81
CA ILE A 4 -3.37 -7.52 1.48
C ILE A 4 -4.49 -6.86 2.26
N VAL A 5 -4.13 -5.96 3.18
CA VAL A 5 -5.07 -5.12 3.91
C VAL A 5 -5.02 -3.73 3.29
N GLN A 6 -6.17 -3.19 2.88
CA GLN A 6 -6.25 -1.85 2.31
C GLN A 6 -6.90 -0.91 3.32
N THR A 7 -6.30 0.25 3.56
CA THR A 7 -6.94 1.28 4.37
C THR A 7 -8.07 1.95 3.60
N GLU A 8 -8.93 2.66 4.34
CA GLU A 8 -10.04 3.41 3.74
C GLU A 8 -9.55 4.50 2.78
N SER A 9 -8.40 5.12 3.07
CA SER A 9 -7.74 6.10 2.19
C SER A 9 -7.44 5.50 0.82
N PHE A 10 -6.79 4.34 0.79
CA PHE A 10 -6.52 3.63 -0.45
C PHE A 10 -7.80 3.24 -1.18
N ARG A 11 -8.79 2.66 -0.47
CA ARG A 11 -10.06 2.24 -1.08
C ARG A 11 -10.79 3.39 -1.75
N ARG A 12 -10.89 4.55 -1.07
CA ARG A 12 -11.52 5.75 -1.64
C ARG A 12 -10.77 6.25 -2.86
N TRP A 13 -9.45 6.25 -2.82
CA TRP A 13 -8.63 6.62 -3.97
C TRP A 13 -8.85 5.67 -5.15
N GLU A 14 -8.84 4.35 -4.91
CA GLU A 14 -9.03 3.33 -5.94
C GLU A 14 -10.43 3.40 -6.55
N GLN A 15 -11.46 3.68 -5.75
CA GLN A 15 -12.83 3.88 -6.23
C GLN A 15 -12.94 5.08 -7.19
N ASN A 16 -12.27 6.18 -6.87
CA ASN A 16 -12.27 7.40 -7.67
C ASN A 16 -11.37 7.35 -8.91
N LEU A 17 -10.46 6.36 -9.00
CA LEU A 17 -9.63 6.17 -10.18
C LEU A 17 -10.49 5.76 -11.38
N LYS A 18 -10.53 6.59 -12.43
CA LYS A 18 -11.34 6.31 -13.64
C LYS A 18 -10.66 5.34 -14.60
N ASP A 19 -9.32 5.30 -14.60
CA ASP A 19 -8.54 4.46 -15.50
C ASP A 19 -8.61 2.98 -15.05
N ARG A 20 -9.39 2.18 -15.80
CA ARG A 20 -9.52 0.74 -15.56
C ARG A 20 -8.21 -0.02 -15.77
N ARG A 21 -7.38 0.40 -16.72
CA ARG A 21 -6.09 -0.24 -17.00
C ARG A 21 -5.11 0.02 -15.86
N ALA A 22 -5.12 1.24 -15.32
CA ALA A 22 -4.36 1.55 -14.11
C ALA A 22 -4.77 0.65 -12.94
N LYS A 23 -6.07 0.46 -12.68
CA LYS A 23 -6.57 -0.45 -11.63
C LYS A 23 -6.04 -1.87 -11.79
N THR A 24 -6.13 -2.44 -13.00
CA THR A 24 -5.64 -3.80 -13.26
C THR A 24 -4.14 -3.93 -13.02
N ILE A 25 -3.36 -2.92 -13.44
CA ILE A 25 -1.91 -2.91 -13.23
C ILE A 25 -1.59 -2.81 -11.74
N ILE A 26 -2.27 -1.94 -11.00
CA ILE A 26 -2.10 -1.79 -9.55
C ILE A 26 -2.43 -3.10 -8.82
N ALA A 27 -3.57 -3.70 -9.11
CA ALA A 27 -3.97 -4.98 -8.51
C ALA A 27 -2.95 -6.08 -8.81
N SER A 28 -2.46 -6.17 -10.05
CA SER A 28 -1.41 -7.12 -10.42
C SER A 28 -0.10 -6.88 -9.65
N ARG A 29 0.30 -5.62 -9.47
CA ARG A 29 1.52 -5.28 -8.73
C ARG A 29 1.39 -5.56 -7.23
N LEU A 30 0.24 -5.29 -6.63
CA LEU A 30 -0.06 -5.65 -5.25
C LEU A 30 -0.06 -7.18 -5.05
N PHE A 31 -0.69 -7.92 -5.97
CA PHE A 31 -0.67 -9.39 -5.93
C PHE A 31 0.76 -9.94 -6.02
N ARG A 32 1.59 -9.40 -6.91
CA ARG A 32 3.01 -9.79 -7.00
C ARG A 32 3.76 -9.47 -5.71
N LEU A 33 3.56 -8.28 -5.14
CA LEU A 33 4.16 -7.89 -3.87
C LEU A 33 3.80 -8.87 -2.74
N ALA A 34 2.52 -9.25 -2.63
CA ALA A 34 2.05 -10.24 -1.66
C ALA A 34 2.65 -11.64 -1.84
N ASN A 35 3.12 -11.98 -3.05
CA ASN A 35 3.82 -13.22 -3.36
C ASN A 35 5.35 -13.09 -3.23
N GLY A 36 5.87 -12.01 -2.64
CA GLY A 36 7.31 -11.78 -2.48
C GLY A 36 8.00 -11.27 -3.75
N LEU A 37 7.25 -10.94 -4.80
CA LEU A 37 7.76 -10.39 -6.06
C LEU A 37 7.64 -8.86 -6.07
N ALA A 38 8.32 -8.22 -5.13
CA ALA A 38 8.22 -6.79 -4.84
C ALA A 38 8.53 -5.89 -6.06
N GLY A 39 9.53 -6.24 -6.86
CA GLY A 39 9.94 -5.44 -8.02
C GLY A 39 10.57 -4.10 -7.61
N ASP A 40 9.99 -2.99 -8.06
CA ASP A 40 10.52 -1.65 -7.82
C ASP A 40 9.92 -1.06 -6.53
N VAL A 41 10.55 -1.39 -5.40
CA VAL A 41 10.18 -0.95 -4.04
C VAL A 41 11.33 -0.17 -3.40
N LYS A 42 11.01 0.89 -2.66
CA LYS A 42 11.97 1.64 -1.85
C LYS A 42 11.46 1.90 -0.44
N PRO A 43 12.27 1.69 0.60
CA PRO A 43 11.92 2.16 1.94
C PRO A 43 11.88 3.69 1.95
N VAL A 44 10.87 4.27 2.60
CA VAL A 44 10.72 5.73 2.76
C VAL A 44 10.81 6.17 4.23
N GLY A 45 11.03 5.23 5.14
CA GLY A 45 11.16 5.47 6.58
C GLY A 45 9.97 4.95 7.39
N GLU A 46 10.14 4.83 8.71
CA GLU A 46 9.06 4.47 9.66
C GLU A 46 8.32 3.15 9.34
N GLY A 47 9.05 2.18 8.78
CA GLY A 47 8.47 0.89 8.36
C GLY A 47 7.62 0.96 7.09
N ILE A 48 7.56 2.12 6.43
CA ILE A 48 6.81 2.33 5.19
C ILE A 48 7.74 2.13 3.99
N SER A 49 7.20 1.44 2.98
CA SER A 49 7.82 1.24 1.68
C SER A 49 6.94 1.81 0.56
N GLU A 50 7.57 2.34 -0.47
CA GLU A 50 6.95 2.86 -1.68
C GLU A 50 7.14 1.85 -2.83
N LEU A 51 6.04 1.32 -3.36
CA LEU A 51 5.99 0.55 -4.60
C LEU A 51 5.77 1.49 -5.78
N ARG A 52 6.74 1.52 -6.69
CA ARG A 52 6.76 2.42 -7.84
C ARG A 52 6.22 1.72 -9.08
N ILE A 53 5.19 2.31 -9.68
CA ILE A 53 4.53 1.79 -10.89
C ILE A 53 4.64 2.84 -11.99
N HIS A 54 5.47 2.56 -13.00
CA HIS A 54 5.69 3.44 -14.14
C HIS A 54 4.62 3.21 -15.22
N PHE A 55 3.38 3.58 -14.90
CA PHE A 55 2.24 3.54 -15.82
C PHE A 55 1.41 4.82 -15.69
N GLY A 56 0.95 5.37 -16.82
CA GLY A 56 0.18 6.62 -16.84
C GLY A 56 0.96 7.77 -16.20
N PRO A 57 0.42 8.48 -15.20
CA PRO A 57 1.09 9.59 -14.53
C PRO A 57 2.25 9.14 -13.61
N GLY A 58 2.42 7.83 -13.40
CA GLY A 58 3.38 7.26 -12.47
C GLY A 58 2.80 7.13 -11.07
N TYR A 59 2.29 5.94 -10.75
CA TYR A 59 1.68 5.66 -9.45
C TYR A 59 2.74 5.28 -8.40
N ARG A 60 2.48 5.67 -7.16
CA ARG A 60 3.28 5.36 -5.96
C ARG A 60 2.38 4.81 -4.88
N ILE A 61 2.49 3.51 -4.60
CA ILE A 61 1.71 2.87 -3.55
C ILE A 61 2.57 2.80 -2.29
N TYR A 62 2.09 3.40 -1.21
CA TYR A 62 2.75 3.30 0.08
C TYR A 62 2.16 2.14 0.86
N PHE A 63 3.02 1.33 1.47
CA PHE A 63 2.59 0.17 2.23
C PHE A 63 3.52 -0.12 3.42
N LYS A 64 3.00 -0.78 4.45
CA LYS A 64 3.79 -1.43 5.49
C LYS A 64 3.82 -2.94 5.22
N ASP A 65 4.99 -3.54 5.40
CA ASP A 65 5.15 -4.99 5.42
C ASP A 65 5.22 -5.45 6.87
N GLN A 66 4.22 -6.20 7.32
CA GLN A 66 4.09 -6.71 8.68
C GLN A 66 3.95 -8.23 8.67
N GLY A 67 5.04 -8.91 8.29
CA GLY A 67 5.13 -10.36 8.30
C GLY A 67 4.17 -11.01 7.32
N ASN A 68 2.99 -11.40 7.81
CA ASN A 68 1.94 -12.03 7.01
C ASN A 68 1.05 -11.02 6.28
N TYR A 69 1.17 -9.73 6.59
CA TYR A 69 0.30 -8.68 6.05
C TYR A 69 1.09 -7.67 5.22
N ILE A 70 0.51 -7.26 4.09
CA ILE A 70 0.86 -6.06 3.35
C ILE A 70 -0.27 -5.05 3.58
N ILE A 71 0.02 -4.00 4.36
CA ILE A 71 -0.95 -2.94 4.66
C ILE A 71 -0.75 -1.82 3.65
N VAL A 72 -1.67 -1.70 2.71
CA VAL A 72 -1.69 -0.66 1.69
C VAL A 72 -2.32 0.59 2.26
N LEU A 73 -1.50 1.64 2.35
CA LEU A 73 -1.80 2.90 3.01
C LEU A 73 -2.51 3.86 2.04
N LEU A 74 -1.80 4.29 1.01
CA LEU A 74 -2.32 5.24 0.04
C LEU A 74 -1.62 5.08 -1.30
N CYS A 75 -2.18 5.72 -2.32
CA CYS A 75 -1.55 5.80 -3.63
C CYS A 75 -1.46 7.25 -4.11
N GLY A 76 -0.25 7.70 -4.46
CA GLY A 76 0.00 8.98 -5.09
C GLY A 76 -0.01 8.85 -6.62
N GLY A 77 -0.83 9.67 -7.29
CA GLY A 77 -0.94 9.71 -8.75
C GLY A 77 -0.41 10.99 -9.40
N ASP A 78 0.05 11.97 -8.61
CA ASP A 78 0.68 13.20 -9.12
C ASP A 78 1.72 13.71 -8.12
N LYS A 79 2.81 14.30 -8.62
CA LYS A 79 3.96 14.75 -7.81
C LYS A 79 3.61 15.87 -6.81
N SER A 80 2.48 16.55 -6.99
CA SER A 80 2.10 17.76 -6.24
C SER A 80 1.39 17.50 -4.89
N SER A 81 0.86 16.30 -4.64
CA SER A 81 0.09 15.99 -3.41
C SER A 81 0.90 15.26 -2.30
N GLN A 82 2.18 14.97 -2.56
CA GLN A 82 2.96 13.94 -1.84
C GLN A 82 3.33 14.28 -0.38
N ALA A 83 3.39 15.56 0.00
CA ALA A 83 3.87 15.93 1.34
C ALA A 83 2.77 15.86 2.43
N ARG A 84 1.49 15.91 2.06
CA ARG A 84 0.38 16.00 3.03
C ARG A 84 -0.17 14.64 3.44
N ASP A 85 -0.22 13.69 2.51
CA ASP A 85 -0.93 12.42 2.74
C ASP A 85 -0.12 11.43 3.59
N ILE A 86 1.22 11.48 3.53
CA ILE A 86 2.11 10.62 4.36
C ILE A 86 1.93 10.90 5.86
N LEU A 87 1.54 12.14 6.24
CA LEU A 87 1.35 12.51 7.64
C LEU A 87 0.05 11.93 8.24
N MET A 88 -1.01 11.77 7.42
CA MET A 88 -2.30 11.26 7.89
C MET A 88 -2.25 9.75 8.20
N GLU A 89 -1.45 8.99 7.45
CA GLU A 89 -1.43 7.54 7.57
C GLU A 89 -0.57 7.01 8.73
N LYS A 90 0.23 7.88 9.36
CA LYS A 90 0.99 7.53 10.58
C LYS A 90 0.11 7.00 11.72
N ASN A 91 -1.18 7.32 11.73
CA ASN A 91 -2.15 6.85 12.74
C ASN A 91 -2.93 5.58 12.34
N ALA A 92 -2.71 5.02 11.16
CA ALA A 92 -3.50 3.87 10.67
C ALA A 92 -3.12 2.52 11.32
N GLU A 93 -2.19 2.50 12.27
CA GLU A 93 -1.80 1.32 13.06
C GLU A 93 -2.96 0.71 13.87
N GLN A 94 -4.09 1.41 14.02
CA GLN A 94 -5.22 0.97 14.84
C GLN A 94 -6.22 0.04 14.11
N CYS A 95 -6.12 -0.14 12.79
CA CYS A 95 -7.09 -0.92 12.01
C CYS A 95 -6.64 -2.34 11.62
N ILE A 96 -5.52 -2.82 12.14
CA ILE A 96 -5.06 -4.18 11.85
C ILE A 96 -5.89 -5.13 12.72
N PRO A 97 -6.58 -6.15 12.17
CA PRO A 97 -7.07 -7.24 13.00
C PRO A 97 -5.85 -7.90 13.64
N MET A 98 -5.72 -7.75 14.96
CA MET A 98 -4.74 -8.46 15.79
C MET A 98 -5.03 -9.96 15.67
N ALA A 99 -4.58 -10.58 14.58
CA ALA A 99 -4.69 -12.02 14.40
C ALA A 99 -3.69 -12.68 15.34
N GLY A 100 -4.18 -13.00 16.55
CA GLY A 100 -3.64 -14.03 17.43
C GLY A 100 -2.15 -13.88 17.75
N VAL A 101 -1.82 -12.92 18.61
CA VAL A 101 -0.66 -13.10 19.48
C VAL A 101 -1.02 -14.27 20.40
N ASN A 102 -0.60 -15.48 20.04
CA ASN A 102 -0.52 -16.55 21.02
C ASN A 102 0.84 -16.42 21.70
N GLU A 103 0.96 -15.36 22.51
CA GLU A 103 1.90 -15.32 23.62
C GLU A 103 1.31 -16.23 24.71
N HIS A 104 1.65 -17.51 24.74
CA HIS A 104 1.60 -18.28 25.99
C HIS A 104 2.54 -19.48 25.91
N ALA A 105 3.58 -19.41 26.75
CA ALA A 105 4.27 -20.47 27.51
C ALA A 105 4.89 -21.67 26.77
#